data_AF-A0A524HHB6-F1
#
_entry.id   AF-A0A524HHB6-F1
#
_cell.length_a   1.000
_cell.length_b   1.000
_cell.length_c   1.000
_cell.angle_alpha   90.00
_cell.angle_beta   90.00
_cell.angle_gamma   90.00
#
_symmetry.space_group_name_H-M   'P 1'
#
loop_
_entity.id
_entity.type
_entity.pdbx_description
1 polymer ?
#
loop_
_entity_poly.entity_id
_entity_poly.type
_entity_poly.pdbx_seq_one_letter_code
_entity_poly.pdbx_strand_id
1 'polypeptide(L)' 'MVQRMVRDFAAKEVLPTIQHQDRLGGMAPSVLPRMAELGILGITIPVKYGGQGMDYISLGLVCEELEAVDTSLRVVISV' A
#
# COMPACT_ATOMS: atom_id res chain seq x y z
N MET A 1 -0.86 12.99 6.86
CA MET A 1 0.48 12.77 6.27
C MET A 1 0.54 11.41 5.58
N VAL A 2 0.21 10.33 6.28
CA VAL A 2 0.19 8.95 5.73
C VAL A 2 -0.67 8.80 4.46
N GLN A 3 -1.87 9.37 4.45
CA GLN A 3 -2.75 9.37 3.28
C GLN A 3 -2.06 9.92 2.02
N ARG A 4 -1.44 11.12 2.13
CA ARG A 4 -0.74 11.74 1.00
C ARG A 4 0.43 10.89 0.51
N MET A 5 1.19 10.29 1.43
CA MET A 5 2.30 9.40 1.08
C MET A 5 1.82 8.20 0.27
N VAL A 6 0.75 7.54 0.70
CA VAL A 6 0.19 6.38 0.01
C VAL A 6 -0.42 6.78 -1.33
N ARG A 7 -1.12 7.92 -1.40
CA ARG A 7 -1.62 8.48 -2.66
C ARG A 7 -0.50 8.71 -3.67
N ASP A 8 0.59 9.32 -3.23
CA ASP A 8 1.73 9.62 -4.09
C ASP A 8 2.40 8.33 -4.58
N PHE A 9 2.58 7.33 -3.71
CA PHE A 9 3.07 6.01 -4.07
C PHE A 9 2.16 5.33 -5.10
N ALA A 10 0.85 5.27 -4.82
CA ALA A 10 -0.12 4.62 -5.70
C ALA A 10 -0.17 5.31 -7.08
N ALA A 11 -0.19 6.63 -7.13
CA ALA A 11 -0.25 7.39 -8.38
C ALA A 11 1.05 7.34 -9.21
N LYS A 12 2.22 7.38 -8.56
CA LYS A 12 3.50 7.49 -9.26
C LYS A 12 4.13 6.14 -9.58
N GLU A 13 3.94 5.14 -8.73
CA GLU A 13 4.66 3.87 -8.82
C GLU A 13 3.76 2.72 -9.28
N VAL A 14 2.48 2.70 -8.85
CA VAL A 14 1.56 1.59 -9.18
C VAL A 14 0.78 1.88 -10.45
N LEU A 15 0.08 3.02 -10.50
CA LEU A 15 -0.85 3.39 -11.57
C LEU A 15 -0.27 3.26 -12.98
N PRO A 16 1.01 3.63 -13.26
CA PRO A 16 1.57 3.47 -14.61
C PRO A 16 1.73 2.02 -15.06
N THR A 17 1.77 1.07 -14.12
CA THR A 17 2.08 -0.34 -14.41
C THR A 17 0.85 -1.24 -14.38
N ILE A 18 -0.24 -0.79 -13.74
CA ILE A 18 -1.32 -1.70 -13.34
C ILE A 18 -2.04 -2.36 -14.51
N GLN A 19 -2.28 -1.62 -15.61
CA GLN A 19 -2.95 -2.18 -16.79
C GLN A 19 -2.20 -3.33 -17.43
N HIS A 20 -0.86 -3.30 -17.39
CA HIS A 20 -0.04 -4.38 -17.92
C HIS A 20 -0.05 -5.58 -16.98
N GLN A 21 0.07 -5.33 -15.67
CA GLN A 21 0.10 -6.37 -14.64
C GLN A 21 -1.24 -7.11 -14.55
N ASP A 22 -2.35 -6.40 -14.61
CA ASP A 22 -3.69 -6.98 -14.63
C ASP A 22 -3.89 -7.95 -15.81
N ARG A 23 -3.47 -7.56 -17.03
CA ARG A 23 -3.51 -8.44 -18.22
C ARG A 23 -2.64 -9.68 -18.07
N LEU A 24 -1.56 -9.60 -17.31
CA LEU A 24 -0.68 -10.74 -17.01
C LEU A 24 -1.18 -11.57 -15.81
N GLY A 25 -2.21 -11.11 -15.09
CA GLY A 25 -2.68 -11.72 -13.85
C GLY A 25 -1.66 -11.62 -12.72
N GLY A 26 -0.85 -10.56 -12.70
CA GLY A 26 0.29 -10.40 -11.80
C GLY A 26 0.31 -9.06 -11.06
N MET A 27 1.39 -8.86 -10.31
CA MET A 27 1.73 -7.61 -9.64
C MET A 27 3.19 -7.28 -9.97
N ALA A 28 3.48 -6.00 -10.16
CA ALA A 28 4.85 -5.56 -10.44
C ALA A 28 5.78 -5.96 -9.25
N PRO A 29 6.92 -6.63 -9.51
CA PRO A 29 7.78 -7.17 -8.45
C PRO A 29 8.31 -6.13 -7.45
N SER A 30 8.36 -4.86 -7.84
CA SER A 30 8.82 -3.75 -6.99
C SER A 30 7.78 -3.29 -5.97
N VAL A 31 6.49 -3.58 -6.18
CA VAL A 31 5.39 -2.98 -5.39
C VAL A 31 5.44 -3.41 -3.92
N LEU A 32 5.54 -4.71 -3.64
CA LEU A 32 5.61 -5.20 -2.25
C LEU A 32 6.86 -4.73 -1.49
N PRO A 33 8.09 -4.85 -2.05
CA PRO A 33 9.28 -4.27 -1.43
C PRO A 33 9.11 -2.79 -1.12
N ARG A 34 8.54 -2.02 -2.06
CA ARG A 34 8.32 -0.59 -1.86
C ARG A 34 7.31 -0.31 -0.75
N MET A 35 6.20 -1.06 -0.69
CA MET A 35 5.24 -0.96 0.41
C MET A 35 5.89 -1.26 1.76
N ALA A 36 6.82 -2.22 1.82
CA ALA A 36 7.57 -2.54 3.04
C ALA A 36 8.50 -1.38 3.44
N GLU A 37 9.26 -0.82 2.51
CA GLU A 37 10.14 0.34 2.74
C GLU A 37 9.38 1.57 3.24
N LEU A 38 8.16 1.79 2.74
CA LEU A 38 7.27 2.87 3.17
C LEU A 38 6.55 2.58 4.50
N GLY A 39 6.73 1.39 5.08
CA GLY A 39 6.09 0.97 6.33
C GLY A 39 4.61 0.65 6.21
N ILE A 40 4.08 0.53 4.98
CA ILE A 40 2.66 0.31 4.70
C ILE A 40 2.22 -1.08 5.18
N LEU A 41 3.08 -2.10 5.05
CA LEU A 41 2.76 -3.49 5.41
C LEU A 41 2.63 -3.73 6.92
N GLY A 42 3.13 -2.81 7.76
CA GLY A 42 3.14 -2.94 9.22
C GLY A 42 2.48 -1.76 9.91
N ILE A 43 1.47 -1.15 9.27
CA ILE A 43 1.04 0.20 9.63
C ILE A 43 0.44 0.31 11.04
N THR A 44 -0.33 -0.68 11.47
CA THR A 44 -0.92 -0.77 12.81
C THR A 44 -0.06 -1.55 13.80
N ILE A 45 1.01 -2.19 13.32
CA ILE A 45 1.88 -3.01 14.17
C ILE A 45 2.70 -2.08 15.07
N PRO A 46 2.79 -2.34 16.39
CA PRO A 46 3.57 -1.51 17.30
C PRO A 46 5.05 -1.37 16.88
N VAL A 47 5.62 -0.18 17.09
CA VAL A 47 7.02 0.12 16.73
C VAL A 47 8.02 -0.84 17.37
N LYS A 48 7.77 -1.32 18.59
CA LYS A 48 8.61 -2.33 19.27
C LYS A 48 8.73 -3.67 18.51
N TYR A 49 7.84 -3.91 17.55
CA TYR A 49 7.83 -5.10 16.68
C TYR A 49 8.21 -4.77 15.23
N GLY A 50 8.70 -3.55 14.96
CA GLY A 50 9.12 -3.13 13.62
C GLY A 50 8.02 -2.54 12.74
N GLY A 51 6.84 -2.26 13.29
CA GLY A 51 5.77 -1.57 12.57
C GLY A 51 5.78 -0.05 12.73
N GLN A 52 4.71 0.61 12.27
CA GLN A 52 4.55 2.07 12.35
C GLN A 52 3.73 2.54 13.56
N GLY A 53 3.00 1.64 14.23
CA GLY A 53 2.20 1.94 15.43
C GLY A 53 1.08 2.96 15.20
N MET A 54 0.59 3.09 13.97
CA MET A 54 -0.51 3.99 13.65
C MET A 54 -1.87 3.41 14.04
N ASP A 55 -2.89 4.26 14.10
CA ASP A 55 -4.26 3.88 14.44
C ASP A 55 -5.04 3.31 13.25
N TYR A 56 -6.23 2.79 13.54
CA TYR A 56 -7.12 2.22 12.52
C TYR A 56 -7.72 3.27 11.57
N ILE A 57 -7.80 4.54 11.99
CA ILE A 57 -8.19 5.64 11.09
C ILE A 57 -7.12 5.80 10.01
N SER A 58 -5.85 5.80 10.40
CA SER A 58 -4.72 5.83 9.47
C SER A 58 -4.72 4.62 8.54
N LEU A 59 -5.00 3.41 9.06
CA LEU A 59 -5.18 2.22 8.22
C LEU A 59 -6.31 2.40 7.20
N GLY A 60 -7.47 2.92 7.62
CA GLY A 60 -8.60 3.18 6.73
C GLY A 60 -8.24 4.14 5.59
N LEU A 61 -7.53 5.23 5.90
CA LEU A 61 -7.03 6.17 4.89
C LEU A 61 -6.03 5.51 3.93
N VAL A 62 -5.16 4.64 4.42
CA VAL A 62 -4.23 3.89 3.56
C VAL A 62 -4.99 2.93 2.64
N CYS A 63 -5.99 2.23 3.16
CA CYS A 63 -6.84 1.36 2.35
C CYS A 63 -7.53 2.14 1.22
N GLU A 64 -8.12 3.31 1.53
CA GLU A 64 -8.80 4.16 0.53
C GLU A 64 -7.86 4.56 -0.62
N GLU A 65 -6.63 4.98 -0.31
CA GLU A 65 -5.67 5.42 -1.33
C GLU A 65 -5.09 4.27 -2.16
N LEU A 66 -4.91 3.08 -1.57
CA LEU A 66 -4.49 1.90 -2.33
C LEU A 66 -5.62 1.42 -3.27
N GLU A 67 -6.85 1.39 -2.75
CA GLU A 67 -8.03 0.92 -3.49
C GLU A 67 -8.44 1.87 -4.61
N ALA A 68 -8.06 3.16 -4.52
CA ALA A 68 -8.22 4.11 -5.62
C ALA A 68 -7.43 3.75 -6.88
N VAL A 69 -6.41 2.89 -6.78
CA VAL A 69 -5.60 2.44 -7.92
C VAL A 69 -5.80 0.97 -8.23
N ASP A 70 -5.69 0.09 -7.23
CA ASP A 70 -5.89 -1.35 -7.41
C ASP A 70 -6.30 -2.06 -6.10
N THR A 71 -7.36 -2.85 -6.16
CA THR A 71 -7.93 -3.52 -4.99
C THR A 71 -7.00 -4.61 -4.41
N SER A 72 -6.15 -5.23 -5.23
CA SER A 72 -5.22 -6.28 -4.75
C SER A 72 -4.23 -5.72 -3.74
N LEU A 73 -3.80 -4.47 -3.88
CA LEU A 73 -2.88 -3.82 -2.93
C LEU A 73 -3.51 -3.64 -1.56
N ARG A 74 -4.78 -3.27 -1.53
CA ARG A 74 -5.54 -3.15 -0.27
C ARG A 74 -5.77 -4.52 0.36
N VAL A 75 -6.04 -5.55 -0.43
CA VAL A 75 -6.18 -6.94 0.06
C VAL A 75 -4.89 -7.41 0.76
N VAL A 76 -3.72 -7.11 0.21
CA VAL A 76 -2.42 -7.51 0.80
C VAL A 76 -2.25 -7.03 2.24
N ILE A 77 -2.80 -5.85 2.59
CA ILE A 77 -2.67 -5.27 3.94
C ILE A 77 -3.90 -5.50 4.83
N SER A 78 -4.89 -6.24 4.33
CA SER A 78 -6.15 -6.52 5.03
C SER A 78 -6.01 -7.77 5.90
N VAL A 79 -5.49 -7.61 7.13
CA VAL A 79 -5.49 -8.64 8.19
C VAL A 79 -5.82 -8.06 9.56
#